data_AF-A0A660XV49-F1
#
_entry.id   AF-A0A660XV49-F1
#
_cell.length_a   1.000
_cell.length_b   1.000
_cell.length_c   1.000
_cell.angle_alpha   90.00
_cell.angle_beta   90.00
_cell.angle_gamma   90.00
#
_symmetry.space_group_name_H-M   'P 1'
#
loop_
_entity.id
_entity.type
_entity.pdbx_description
1 polymer ?
#
loop_
_entity_poly.entity_id
_entity_poly.type
_entity_poly.pdbx_seq_one_letter_code
_entity_poly.pdbx_strand_id
1 'polypeptide(L)'
;MKAAIIAIGNELLNGISSDTNSVFIREKLIGIGIPTESIQVVGDKKGSIINALDSVAADIDVVLCTGGLGPTHDDITMRVTADYFDSQIGPSTEVREQIETLFRKRGVPVNRISVRNQSLVPEKAVLIPNLNGTAPGLKFSKYGKRYYFMPGVPVEMKNMFMQSILPELRKGSNRNIYIRTVHTTGVPESVLFGNIEQWISRHSDIRVSILPRFPEVDISLLCHNGDKSILNDAIRELSQILKDNIYGFDDDTLESVIAERLINHKITVATAESCTGG
;
A
#
# COMPACT_ATOMS: atom_id res chain seq x y z
N MET A 1 1.72 15.93 -4.54
CA MET A 1 2.67 14.82 -4.36
C MET A 1 2.08 13.58 -5.01
N LYS A 2 2.83 12.87 -5.85
CA LYS A 2 2.47 11.59 -6.48
C LYS A 2 3.53 10.53 -6.18
N ALA A 3 3.11 9.26 -6.12
CA ALA A 3 4.01 8.15 -5.81
C ALA A 3 4.02 7.06 -6.91
N ALA A 4 5.15 6.39 -7.06
CA ALA A 4 5.30 5.13 -7.78
C ALA A 4 5.83 4.04 -6.83
N ILE A 5 5.44 2.79 -7.06
CA ILE A 5 5.91 1.64 -6.29
C ILE A 5 6.67 0.67 -7.21
N ILE A 6 7.81 0.15 -6.75
CA ILE A 6 8.59 -0.86 -7.45
C ILE A 6 8.79 -2.06 -6.52
N ALA A 7 8.12 -3.18 -6.79
CA ALA A 7 8.33 -4.42 -6.08
C ALA A 7 9.41 -5.25 -6.78
N ILE A 8 10.45 -5.62 -6.05
CA ILE A 8 11.63 -6.34 -6.54
C ILE A 8 11.59 -7.76 -5.95
N GLY A 9 11.49 -8.77 -6.80
CA GLY A 9 11.51 -10.17 -6.40
C GLY A 9 11.07 -11.11 -7.52
N ASN A 10 11.88 -12.10 -7.85
CA ASN A 10 11.55 -13.13 -8.84
C ASN A 10 10.34 -13.99 -8.42
N GLU A 11 10.13 -14.20 -7.13
CA GLU A 11 8.99 -14.93 -6.56
C GLU A 11 7.66 -14.24 -6.85
N LEU A 12 7.66 -12.91 -7.00
CA LEU A 12 6.49 -12.13 -7.40
C LEU A 12 6.17 -12.33 -8.88
N LEU A 13 7.20 -12.29 -9.74
CA LEU A 13 7.05 -12.52 -11.18
C LEU A 13 6.61 -13.95 -11.51
N ASN A 14 7.09 -14.92 -10.75
CA ASN A 14 6.78 -16.34 -10.95
C ASN A 14 5.47 -16.76 -10.27
N GLY A 15 4.76 -15.86 -9.60
CA GLY A 15 3.49 -16.13 -8.93
C GLY A 15 3.60 -17.02 -7.68
N ILE A 16 4.80 -17.22 -7.15
CA ILE A 16 5.03 -17.97 -5.91
C ILE A 16 4.50 -17.18 -4.70
N SER A 17 4.52 -15.85 -4.79
CA SER A 17 4.00 -14.96 -3.77
C SER A 17 3.24 -13.79 -4.40
N SER A 18 2.18 -13.36 -3.73
CA SER A 18 1.44 -12.16 -4.13
C SER A 18 2.08 -10.90 -3.56
N ASP A 19 2.11 -9.82 -4.34
CA ASP A 19 2.61 -8.52 -3.90
C ASP A 19 1.62 -7.81 -2.93
N THR A 20 1.60 -8.28 -1.69
CA THR A 20 0.82 -7.68 -0.60
C THR A 20 1.45 -6.38 -0.06
N ASN A 21 2.73 -6.16 -0.37
CA ASN A 21 3.48 -4.99 0.08
C ASN A 21 3.02 -3.73 -0.65
N SER A 22 2.92 -3.77 -1.98
CA SER A 22 2.41 -2.64 -2.76
C SER A 22 0.96 -2.31 -2.44
N VAL A 23 0.15 -3.33 -2.14
CA VAL A 23 -1.26 -3.17 -1.69
C VAL A 23 -1.30 -2.37 -0.39
N PHE A 24 -0.53 -2.77 0.62
CA PHE A 24 -0.47 -2.06 1.88
C PHE A 24 0.02 -0.61 1.70
N ILE A 25 1.08 -0.40 0.92
CA ILE A 25 1.66 0.92 0.71
C ILE A 25 0.64 1.85 0.05
N ARG A 26 -0.01 1.45 -1.05
CA ARG A 26 -0.97 2.32 -1.76
C ARG A 26 -2.18 2.67 -0.89
N GLU A 27 -2.66 1.75 -0.06
CA GLU A 27 -3.75 2.00 0.90
C GLU A 27 -3.38 3.06 1.93
N LYS A 28 -2.14 3.05 2.44
CA LYS A 28 -1.69 4.05 3.41
C LYS A 28 -1.37 5.39 2.75
N LEU A 29 -0.83 5.38 1.54
CA LEU A 29 -0.56 6.61 0.78
C LEU A 29 -1.84 7.35 0.42
N ILE A 30 -2.87 6.65 -0.05
CA ILE A 30 -4.13 7.29 -0.41
C ILE A 30 -4.78 7.92 0.83
N GLY A 31 -4.67 7.29 2.00
CA GLY A 31 -5.15 7.84 3.28
C GLY A 31 -4.46 9.14 3.71
N ILE A 32 -3.30 9.48 3.15
CA ILE A 32 -2.60 10.75 3.40
C ILE A 32 -2.56 11.66 2.16
N GLY A 33 -3.41 11.42 1.15
CA GLY A 33 -3.51 12.34 0.03
C GLY A 33 -2.55 12.11 -1.13
N ILE A 34 -1.79 11.01 -1.12
CA ILE A 34 -0.75 10.73 -2.12
C ILE A 34 -1.27 9.62 -3.04
N PRO A 35 -1.70 9.93 -4.27
CA PRO A 35 -2.08 8.90 -5.24
C PRO A 35 -0.84 8.10 -5.67
N THR A 36 -1.04 6.79 -5.82
CA THR A 36 -0.09 5.89 -6.48
C THR A 36 -0.44 5.83 -7.97
N GLU A 37 0.47 6.31 -8.81
CA GLU A 37 0.26 6.42 -10.26
C GLU A 37 0.70 5.16 -11.01
N SER A 38 1.72 4.46 -10.48
CA SER A 38 2.22 3.24 -11.09
C SER A 38 2.76 2.27 -10.04
N ILE A 39 2.63 0.98 -10.36
CA ILE A 39 3.22 -0.12 -9.62
C ILE A 39 3.92 -1.01 -10.66
N GLN A 40 5.21 -1.26 -10.46
CA GLN A 40 6.01 -2.13 -11.31
C GLN A 40 6.51 -3.32 -10.47
N VAL A 41 6.43 -4.53 -11.03
CA VAL A 41 7.07 -5.72 -10.45
C VAL A 41 8.25 -6.09 -11.34
N VAL A 42 9.43 -6.24 -10.75
CA VAL A 42 10.67 -6.58 -11.47
C VAL A 42 11.44 -7.69 -10.76
N GLY A 43 12.25 -8.41 -11.53
CA GLY A 43 13.11 -9.47 -10.99
C GLY A 43 14.41 -8.94 -10.40
N ASP A 44 15.12 -9.82 -9.70
CA ASP A 44 16.39 -9.56 -9.01
C ASP A 44 17.57 -9.48 -9.99
N LYS A 45 17.49 -8.57 -10.96
CA LYS A 45 18.56 -8.31 -11.95
C LYS A 45 18.86 -6.82 -11.99
N LYS A 46 20.16 -6.48 -12.01
CA LYS A 46 20.64 -5.09 -12.07
C LYS A 46 19.96 -4.29 -13.18
N GLY A 47 19.89 -4.85 -14.39
CA GLY A 47 19.23 -4.18 -15.52
C GLY A 47 17.74 -3.96 -15.30
N SER A 48 17.02 -4.93 -14.71
CA SER A 48 15.59 -4.80 -14.42
C SER A 48 15.31 -3.71 -13.39
N ILE A 49 16.10 -3.64 -12.32
CA ILE A 49 15.97 -2.63 -11.26
C ILE A 49 16.28 -1.23 -11.81
N ILE A 50 17.39 -1.08 -12.57
CA ILE A 50 17.77 0.23 -13.15
C ILE A 50 16.70 0.70 -14.15
N ASN A 51 16.27 -0.17 -15.06
CA ASN A 51 15.24 0.18 -16.03
C ASN A 51 13.93 0.60 -15.36
N ALA A 52 13.54 -0.04 -14.26
CA ALA A 52 12.34 0.35 -13.50
C ALA A 52 12.50 1.69 -12.77
N LEU A 53 13.70 1.99 -12.27
CA LEU A 53 13.99 3.29 -11.66
C LEU A 53 14.00 4.42 -12.70
N ASP A 54 14.54 4.16 -13.90
CA ASP A 54 14.60 5.12 -15.00
C ASP A 54 13.25 5.30 -15.72
N SER A 55 12.37 4.29 -15.70
CA SER A 55 11.04 4.37 -16.30
C SER A 55 10.04 5.20 -15.48
N VAL A 56 10.39 5.58 -14.24
CA VAL A 56 9.50 6.37 -13.38
C VAL A 56 9.27 7.75 -14.02
N ALA A 57 8.00 8.10 -14.19
CA ALA A 57 7.60 9.35 -14.83
C ALA A 57 8.15 10.60 -14.12
N ALA A 58 8.39 11.64 -14.93
CA ALA A 58 9.01 12.89 -14.47
C ALA A 58 8.16 13.64 -13.41
N ASP A 59 6.84 13.46 -13.39
CA ASP A 59 5.92 14.10 -12.46
C ASP A 59 5.72 13.35 -11.13
N ILE A 60 6.37 12.20 -10.94
CA ILE A 60 6.37 11.45 -9.67
C ILE A 60 7.34 12.09 -8.66
N ASP A 61 6.88 12.34 -7.44
CA ASP A 61 7.71 12.94 -6.39
C ASP A 61 8.42 11.90 -5.51
N VAL A 62 7.81 10.72 -5.38
CA VAL A 62 8.23 9.67 -4.43
C VAL A 62 8.21 8.30 -5.10
N VAL A 63 9.32 7.56 -4.96
CA VAL A 63 9.44 6.17 -5.42
C VAL A 63 9.66 5.27 -4.23
N LEU A 64 8.79 4.28 -4.05
CA LEU A 64 8.81 3.33 -2.94
C LEU A 64 9.15 1.95 -3.48
N CYS A 65 10.31 1.45 -3.11
CA CYS A 65 10.82 0.17 -3.55
C CYS A 65 10.77 -0.84 -2.40
N THR A 66 10.38 -2.09 -2.68
CA THR A 66 10.38 -3.18 -1.70
C THR A 66 11.12 -4.39 -2.23
N GLY A 67 11.94 -5.03 -1.41
CA GLY A 67 12.61 -6.29 -1.75
C GLY A 67 14.09 -6.15 -2.12
N GLY A 68 14.81 -7.27 -2.07
CA GLY A 68 16.23 -7.39 -2.44
C GLY A 68 17.22 -6.67 -1.51
N LEU A 69 16.83 -6.31 -0.29
CA LEU A 69 17.70 -5.69 0.75
C LEU A 69 18.25 -6.69 1.77
N GLY A 70 17.85 -7.96 1.69
CA GLY A 70 18.28 -8.98 2.65
C GLY A 70 19.77 -9.33 2.55
N PRO A 71 20.23 -10.28 3.37
CA PRO A 71 21.62 -10.71 3.40
C PRO A 71 21.95 -11.81 2.37
N THR A 72 21.00 -12.24 1.55
CA THR A 72 21.21 -13.39 0.65
C THR A 72 21.97 -12.99 -0.62
N HIS A 73 22.39 -13.98 -1.41
CA HIS A 73 23.14 -13.74 -2.64
C HIS A 73 22.28 -13.12 -3.75
N ASP A 74 20.96 -13.34 -3.68
CA ASP A 74 19.98 -12.78 -4.61
C ASP A 74 19.58 -11.34 -4.24
N ASP A 75 19.88 -10.90 -3.01
CA ASP A 75 19.62 -9.53 -2.53
C ASP A 75 20.64 -8.52 -3.09
N ILE A 76 20.43 -8.13 -4.35
CA ILE A 76 21.32 -7.19 -5.05
C ILE A 76 20.88 -5.73 -4.96
N THR A 77 19.68 -5.43 -4.44
CA THR A 77 19.08 -4.08 -4.49
C THR A 77 19.97 -3.04 -3.83
N MET A 78 20.57 -3.33 -2.68
CA MET A 78 21.48 -2.37 -2.03
C MET A 78 22.67 -1.98 -2.92
N ARG A 79 23.30 -2.95 -3.59
CA ARG A 79 24.47 -2.68 -4.46
C ARG A 79 24.06 -1.94 -5.72
N VAL A 80 22.97 -2.39 -6.35
CA VAL A 80 22.45 -1.77 -7.57
C VAL A 80 22.01 -0.34 -7.31
N THR A 81 21.39 -0.08 -6.16
CA THR A 81 20.96 1.27 -5.78
C THR A 81 22.14 2.16 -5.42
N ALA A 82 23.14 1.65 -4.70
CA ALA A 82 24.39 2.37 -4.45
C ALA A 82 25.03 2.85 -5.76
N ASP A 83 25.17 1.94 -6.74
CA ASP A 83 25.66 2.27 -8.08
C ASP A 83 24.79 3.33 -8.76
N TYR A 84 23.46 3.17 -8.73
CA TYR A 84 22.51 4.08 -9.38
C TYR A 84 22.54 5.51 -8.82
N PHE A 85 22.85 5.68 -7.54
CA PHE A 85 22.97 6.97 -6.86
C PHE A 85 24.42 7.46 -6.73
N ASP A 86 25.36 6.84 -7.44
CA ASP A 86 26.79 7.16 -7.41
C ASP A 86 27.34 7.17 -5.97
N SER A 87 26.90 6.23 -5.14
CA SER A 87 27.24 6.13 -3.73
C SER A 87 28.23 5.00 -3.50
N GLN A 88 29.32 5.29 -2.79
CA GLN A 88 30.19 4.24 -2.27
C GLN A 88 29.49 3.48 -1.14
N ILE A 89 29.84 2.22 -0.97
CA ILE A 89 29.36 1.37 0.13
C ILE A 89 30.46 1.29 1.18
N GLY A 90 30.14 1.74 2.39
CA GLY A 90 31.06 1.78 3.52
C GLY A 90 30.46 1.16 4.77
N PRO A 91 31.28 0.83 5.79
CA PRO A 91 30.79 0.34 7.07
C PRO A 91 30.07 1.44 7.85
N SER A 92 28.91 1.11 8.43
CA SER A 92 28.18 1.97 9.36
C SER A 92 28.25 1.41 10.78
N THR A 93 28.80 2.21 11.70
CA THR A 93 28.83 1.88 13.13
C THR A 93 27.43 1.85 13.72
N GLU A 94 26.55 2.75 13.29
CA GLU A 94 25.16 2.82 13.74
C GLU A 94 24.39 1.55 13.39
N VAL A 95 24.46 1.10 12.14
CA VAL A 95 23.78 -0.12 11.70
C VAL A 95 24.36 -1.34 12.40
N ARG A 96 25.69 -1.37 12.58
CA ARG A 96 26.34 -2.44 13.33
C ARG A 96 25.81 -2.55 14.76
N GLU A 97 25.69 -1.45 15.48
CA GLU A 97 25.17 -1.41 16.85
C GLU A 97 23.69 -1.81 16.93
N GLN A 98 22.88 -1.40 15.94
CA GLN A 98 21.47 -1.81 15.84
C GLN A 98 21.34 -3.33 15.66
N ILE A 99 22.13 -3.91 14.74
CA ILE A 99 22.14 -5.34 14.48
C ILE A 99 22.61 -6.12 15.72
N GLU A 100 23.70 -5.69 16.37
CA GLU A 100 24.21 -6.32 17.59
C GLU A 100 23.18 -6.28 18.73
N THR A 101 22.44 -5.16 18.85
CA THR A 101 21.35 -5.02 19.83
C THR A 101 20.19 -5.97 19.52
N LEU A 102 19.82 -6.13 18.25
CA LEU A 102 18.77 -7.04 17.82
C LEU A 102 19.12 -8.50 18.14
N PHE A 103 20.34 -8.93 17.81
CA PHE A 103 20.83 -10.28 18.14
C PHE A 103 20.82 -10.54 19.65
N ARG A 104 21.27 -9.55 20.45
CA ARG A 104 21.25 -9.64 21.91
C ARG A 104 19.83 -9.78 22.45
N LYS A 105 18.87 -8.99 21.95
CA LYS A 105 17.44 -9.08 22.33
C LYS A 105 16.84 -10.44 21.98
N ARG A 106 17.27 -11.06 20.86
CA ARG A 106 16.80 -12.38 20.41
C ARG A 106 17.49 -13.55 21.11
N GLY A 107 18.52 -13.31 21.94
CA GLY A 107 19.31 -14.37 22.58
C GLY A 107 20.13 -15.22 21.60
N VAL A 108 20.39 -14.71 20.40
CA VAL A 108 21.10 -15.45 19.34
C VAL A 108 22.57 -15.02 19.30
N PRO A 109 23.53 -15.95 19.17
CA PRO A 109 24.95 -15.61 19.03
C PRO A 109 25.22 -14.69 17.84
N VAL A 110 26.01 -13.63 18.06
CA VAL A 110 26.37 -12.67 17.03
C VAL A 110 27.39 -13.28 16.07
N ASN A 111 26.99 -13.53 14.82
CA ASN A 111 27.93 -13.87 13.74
C ASN A 111 28.60 -12.58 13.21
N ARG A 112 29.88 -12.39 13.56
CA ARG A 112 30.64 -11.18 13.20
C ARG A 112 30.73 -10.92 11.69
N ILE A 113 30.80 -11.97 10.87
CA ILE A 113 30.86 -11.83 9.41
C ILE A 113 29.51 -11.34 8.87
N SER A 114 28.42 -11.92 9.38
CA SER A 114 27.07 -11.52 9.02
C SER A 114 26.77 -10.08 9.42
N VAL A 115 27.17 -9.67 10.62
CA VAL A 115 27.03 -8.28 11.09
C VAL A 115 27.88 -7.33 10.26
N ARG A 116 29.14 -7.68 9.97
CA ARG A 116 30.01 -6.86 9.12
C ARG A 116 29.40 -6.64 7.74
N ASN A 117 28.89 -7.67 7.09
CA ASN A 117 28.33 -7.55 5.75
C ASN A 117 27.03 -6.75 5.74
N GLN A 118 26.17 -6.90 6.75
CA GLN A 118 24.89 -6.20 6.85
C GLN A 118 25.01 -4.77 7.40
N SER A 119 26.17 -4.38 7.91
CA SER A 119 26.49 -3.00 8.28
C SER A 119 27.18 -2.22 7.16
N LEU A 120 27.41 -2.84 5.99
CA LEU A 120 27.83 -2.14 4.79
C LEU A 120 26.62 -1.43 4.19
N VAL A 121 26.68 -0.11 4.07
CA VAL A 121 25.57 0.72 3.57
C VAL A 121 26.08 1.80 2.62
N PRO A 122 25.22 2.32 1.72
CA PRO A 122 25.60 3.42 0.85
C PRO A 122 25.78 4.72 1.63
N GLU A 123 26.92 5.39 1.47
CA GLU A 123 27.26 6.63 2.20
C GLU A 123 26.31 7.80 1.93
N LYS A 124 25.76 7.89 0.71
CA LYS A 124 24.82 8.95 0.33
C LYS A 124 23.38 8.66 0.76
N ALA A 125 23.10 7.48 1.30
CA ALA A 125 21.76 7.13 1.77
C ALA A 125 21.52 7.69 3.16
N VAL A 126 20.33 8.24 3.39
CA VAL A 126 19.79 8.38 4.74
C VAL A 126 19.24 7.02 5.16
N LEU A 127 19.74 6.49 6.26
CA LEU A 127 19.37 5.16 6.75
C LEU A 127 18.02 5.23 7.46
N ILE A 128 17.17 4.24 7.20
CA ILE A 128 15.87 4.07 7.84
C ILE A 128 15.96 2.87 8.79
N PRO A 129 15.79 3.06 10.11
CA PRO A 129 15.92 1.98 11.07
C PRO A 129 14.95 0.82 10.79
N ASN A 130 15.47 -0.40 10.88
CA ASN A 130 14.65 -1.61 10.86
C ASN A 130 14.60 -2.21 12.26
N LEU A 131 13.47 -2.04 12.96
CA LEU A 131 13.31 -2.54 14.33
C LEU A 131 13.00 -4.04 14.39
N ASN A 132 12.66 -4.66 13.26
CA ASN A 132 12.20 -6.05 13.17
C ASN A 132 13.14 -6.95 12.35
N GLY A 133 14.13 -6.38 11.70
CA GLY A 133 15.12 -7.08 10.89
C GLY A 133 16.48 -6.41 10.95
N THR A 134 17.42 -6.97 10.20
CA THR A 134 18.83 -6.57 10.22
C THR A 134 19.20 -5.63 9.08
N ALA A 135 18.46 -5.67 7.97
CA ALA A 135 18.70 -4.80 6.82
C ALA A 135 18.03 -3.43 7.04
N PRO A 136 18.80 -2.32 7.12
CA PRO A 136 18.22 -0.99 7.20
C PRO A 136 17.54 -0.64 5.87
N GLY A 137 16.50 0.19 5.95
CA GLY A 137 15.96 0.83 4.75
C GLY A 137 16.89 1.93 4.27
N LEU A 138 16.77 2.31 3.00
CA LEU A 138 17.61 3.33 2.38
C LEU A 138 16.74 4.43 1.81
N LYS A 139 17.13 5.68 2.06
CA LYS A 139 16.51 6.86 1.44
C LYS A 139 17.53 7.63 0.62
N PHE A 140 17.18 7.92 -0.63
CA PHE A 140 17.97 8.76 -1.53
C PHE A 140 17.15 9.93 -2.05
N SER A 141 17.83 10.95 -2.55
CA SER A 141 17.22 12.06 -3.29
C SER A 141 17.99 12.28 -4.59
N LYS A 142 17.29 12.28 -5.73
CA LYS A 142 17.87 12.50 -7.07
C LYS A 142 16.84 13.21 -7.95
N TYR A 143 17.26 14.24 -8.67
CA TYR A 143 16.40 15.03 -9.57
C TYR A 143 15.08 15.52 -8.95
N GLY A 144 15.12 15.96 -7.68
CA GLY A 144 13.93 16.41 -6.95
C GLY A 144 12.98 15.29 -6.48
N LYS A 145 13.28 14.02 -6.77
CA LYS A 145 12.52 12.85 -6.33
C LYS A 145 13.14 12.22 -5.09
N ARG A 146 12.30 11.67 -4.22
CA ARG A 146 12.72 10.87 -3.06
C ARG A 146 12.52 9.40 -3.34
N TYR A 147 13.56 8.59 -3.11
CA TYR A 147 13.53 7.15 -3.28
C TYR A 147 13.66 6.49 -1.93
N TYR A 148 12.80 5.52 -1.63
CA TYR A 148 12.86 4.73 -0.42
C TYR A 148 12.97 3.26 -0.81
N PHE A 149 13.92 2.55 -0.20
CA PHE A 149 14.09 1.11 -0.36
C PHE A 149 13.81 0.45 0.97
N MET A 150 12.89 -0.51 0.97
CA MET A 150 12.42 -1.23 2.14
C MET A 150 12.65 -2.74 1.98
N PRO A 151 12.75 -3.50 3.09
CA PRO A 151 12.81 -4.96 3.04
C PRO A 151 11.61 -5.58 2.32
N GLY A 152 11.78 -6.79 1.77
CA GLY A 152 10.69 -7.55 1.16
C GLY A 152 9.76 -8.21 2.18
N VAL A 153 10.26 -8.48 3.40
CA VAL A 153 9.49 -9.14 4.45
C VAL A 153 8.34 -8.23 4.91
N PRO A 154 7.07 -8.66 4.81
CA PRO A 154 5.93 -7.76 5.03
C PRO A 154 5.90 -7.09 6.40
N VAL A 155 6.25 -7.81 7.47
CA VAL A 155 6.25 -7.23 8.83
C VAL A 155 7.32 -6.14 8.97
N GLU A 156 8.50 -6.35 8.42
CA GLU A 156 9.60 -5.37 8.45
C GLU A 156 9.24 -4.14 7.61
N MET A 157 8.77 -4.35 6.38
CA MET A 157 8.34 -3.29 5.48
C MET A 157 7.22 -2.44 6.10
N LYS A 158 6.15 -3.07 6.59
CA LYS A 158 4.99 -2.37 7.16
C LYS A 158 5.40 -1.50 8.36
N ASN A 159 6.22 -2.03 9.26
CA ASN A 159 6.68 -1.27 10.43
C ASN A 159 7.58 -0.10 10.03
N MET A 160 8.55 -0.34 9.14
CA MET A 160 9.43 0.72 8.63
C MET A 160 8.65 1.83 7.93
N PHE A 161 7.70 1.45 7.08
CA PHE A 161 6.83 2.39 6.37
C PHE A 161 5.98 3.20 7.34
N MET A 162 5.28 2.55 8.27
CA MET A 162 4.37 3.23 9.20
C MET A 162 5.09 4.16 10.19
N GLN A 163 6.27 3.77 10.66
CA GLN A 163 6.97 4.51 11.72
C GLN A 163 7.88 5.62 11.18
N SER A 164 8.46 5.44 10.00
CA SER A 164 9.49 6.36 9.47
C SER A 164 9.03 7.09 8.21
N ILE A 165 8.55 6.35 7.21
CA ILE A 165 8.28 6.92 5.88
C ILE A 165 6.95 7.67 5.85
N LEU A 166 5.87 7.04 6.30
CA LEU A 166 4.52 7.60 6.27
C LEU A 166 4.42 8.94 7.03
N PRO A 167 4.99 9.10 8.25
CA PRO A 167 4.98 10.38 8.94
C PRO A 167 5.75 11.48 8.20
N GLU A 168 6.86 11.14 7.53
CA GLU A 168 7.60 12.08 6.70
C GLU A 168 6.80 12.51 5.48
N LEU A 169 6.22 11.56 4.74
CA LEU A 169 5.41 11.84 3.57
C LEU A 169 4.18 12.68 3.92
N ARG A 170 3.56 12.41 5.07
CA ARG A 170 2.42 13.18 5.58
C ARG A 170 2.76 14.65 5.81
N LYS A 171 3.96 14.98 6.31
CA LYS A 171 4.39 16.38 6.49
C LYS A 171 4.48 17.15 5.18
N GLY A 172 4.76 16.47 4.07
CA GLY A 172 4.80 17.07 2.73
C GLY A 172 3.48 16.98 1.98
N SER A 173 2.47 16.29 2.52
CA SER A 173 1.15 16.17 1.90
C SER A 173 0.18 17.17 2.52
N ASN A 174 -0.31 18.10 1.71
CA ASN A 174 -1.34 19.06 2.10
C ASN A 174 -2.75 18.60 1.70
N ARG A 175 -2.92 17.34 1.28
CA ARG A 175 -4.17 16.85 0.72
C ARG A 175 -4.85 15.89 1.69
N ASN A 176 -6.02 16.26 2.17
CA ASN A 176 -6.94 15.28 2.77
C ASN A 176 -7.65 14.56 1.62
N ILE A 177 -7.65 13.23 1.67
CA ILE A 177 -8.50 12.40 0.83
C ILE A 177 -9.54 11.75 1.73
N TYR A 178 -10.78 11.84 1.29
CA TYR A 178 -11.88 11.15 1.92
C TYR A 178 -12.40 10.13 0.92
N ILE A 179 -12.55 8.89 1.39
CA ILE A 179 -13.10 7.78 0.61
C ILE A 179 -14.32 7.28 1.37
N ARG A 180 -15.39 7.02 0.64
CA ARG A 180 -16.58 6.33 1.14
C ARG A 180 -16.96 5.24 0.16
N THR A 181 -17.34 4.08 0.67
CA THR A 181 -17.86 2.99 -0.16
C THR A 181 -19.33 2.81 0.15
N VAL A 182 -20.16 2.76 -0.90
CA VAL A 182 -21.57 2.42 -0.82
C VAL A 182 -21.72 1.00 -1.34
N HIS A 183 -22.20 0.10 -0.48
CA HIS A 183 -22.37 -1.29 -0.84
C HIS A 183 -23.76 -1.55 -1.38
N THR A 184 -23.83 -2.17 -2.56
CA THR A 184 -25.11 -2.48 -3.21
C THR A 184 -25.22 -3.94 -3.61
N THR A 185 -26.46 -4.43 -3.66
CA THR A 185 -26.78 -5.77 -4.17
C THR A 185 -28.12 -5.77 -4.92
N GLY A 186 -28.41 -6.86 -5.62
CA GLY A 186 -29.66 -7.04 -6.37
C GLY A 186 -29.79 -6.17 -7.64
N VAL A 187 -28.71 -5.51 -8.07
CA VAL A 187 -28.67 -4.70 -9.29
C VAL A 187 -27.41 -5.02 -10.11
N PRO A 188 -27.55 -5.36 -11.41
CA PRO A 188 -26.40 -5.54 -12.29
C PRO A 188 -25.63 -4.24 -12.52
N GLU A 189 -24.33 -4.34 -12.75
CA GLU A 189 -23.43 -3.19 -12.95
C GLU A 189 -23.93 -2.21 -14.01
N SER A 190 -24.36 -2.72 -15.17
CA SER A 190 -24.85 -1.89 -16.28
C SER A 190 -26.09 -1.07 -15.92
N VAL A 191 -26.99 -1.66 -15.12
CA VAL A 191 -28.21 -0.99 -14.64
C VAL A 191 -27.86 0.04 -13.57
N LEU A 192 -26.97 -0.32 -12.64
CA LEU A 192 -26.49 0.58 -11.59
C LEU A 192 -25.82 1.81 -12.20
N PHE A 193 -24.92 1.63 -13.18
CA PHE A 193 -24.26 2.73 -13.89
C PHE A 193 -25.30 3.66 -14.56
N GLY A 194 -26.25 3.08 -15.31
CA GLY A 194 -27.31 3.86 -15.97
C GLY A 194 -28.16 4.69 -15.00
N ASN A 195 -28.42 4.16 -13.80
CA ASN A 195 -29.18 4.87 -12.77
C ASN A 195 -28.44 6.08 -12.18
N ILE A 196 -27.10 6.06 -12.18
CA ILE A 196 -26.28 7.08 -11.50
C ILE A 196 -25.46 7.94 -12.47
N GLU A 197 -25.51 7.70 -13.79
CA GLU A 197 -24.71 8.41 -14.79
C GLU A 197 -24.87 9.94 -14.73
N GLN A 198 -26.13 10.42 -14.66
CA GLN A 198 -26.41 11.85 -14.51
C GLN A 198 -25.93 12.40 -13.16
N TRP A 199 -25.96 11.58 -12.11
CA TRP A 199 -25.47 11.97 -10.79
C TRP A 199 -23.93 12.10 -10.79
N ILE A 200 -23.22 11.15 -11.41
CA ILE A 200 -21.75 11.21 -11.60
C ILE A 200 -21.37 12.49 -12.32
N SER A 201 -22.07 12.81 -13.42
CA SER A 201 -21.81 14.00 -14.24
C SER A 201 -21.96 15.31 -13.46
N ARG A 202 -22.85 15.36 -12.45
CA ARG A 202 -23.04 16.54 -11.58
C ARG A 202 -21.98 16.67 -10.48
N HIS A 203 -21.27 15.59 -10.16
CA HIS A 203 -20.29 15.52 -9.07
C HIS A 203 -18.87 15.35 -9.60
N SER A 204 -18.43 16.25 -10.49
CA SER A 204 -17.10 16.17 -11.14
C SER A 204 -15.92 16.22 -10.17
N ASP A 205 -16.13 16.76 -8.98
CA ASP A 205 -15.12 16.85 -7.91
C ASP A 205 -14.97 15.56 -7.10
N ILE A 206 -15.83 14.57 -7.37
CA ILE A 206 -15.78 13.24 -6.76
C ILE A 206 -15.42 12.23 -7.83
N ARG A 207 -14.30 11.53 -7.63
CA ARG A 207 -13.95 10.38 -8.43
C ARG A 207 -14.82 9.20 -8.01
N VAL A 208 -15.65 8.73 -8.93
CA VAL A 208 -16.54 7.59 -8.74
C VAL A 208 -15.93 6.35 -9.39
N SER A 209 -15.89 5.23 -8.66
CA SER A 209 -15.49 3.93 -9.19
C SER A 209 -16.58 2.91 -8.90
N ILE A 210 -16.97 2.13 -9.91
CA ILE A 210 -17.91 1.02 -9.77
C ILE A 210 -17.11 -0.27 -9.70
N LEU A 211 -17.35 -1.08 -8.68
CA LEU A 211 -16.54 -2.22 -8.31
C LEU A 211 -17.43 -3.47 -8.25
N PRO A 212 -17.62 -4.19 -9.38
CA PRO A 212 -18.46 -5.38 -9.42
C PRO A 212 -17.80 -6.53 -8.67
N ARG A 213 -18.54 -7.16 -7.76
CA ARG A 213 -18.14 -8.34 -6.98
C ARG A 213 -19.35 -9.20 -6.70
N PHE A 214 -19.66 -10.17 -7.58
CA PHE A 214 -20.90 -10.96 -7.45
C PHE A 214 -21.13 -11.50 -6.01
N PRO A 215 -22.34 -11.31 -5.43
CA PRO A 215 -23.58 -10.72 -5.98
C PRO A 215 -23.72 -9.20 -5.79
N GLU A 216 -22.64 -8.51 -5.48
CA GLU A 216 -22.55 -7.10 -5.09
C GLU A 216 -22.00 -6.24 -6.23
N VAL A 217 -22.34 -4.95 -6.18
CA VAL A 217 -21.73 -3.93 -7.03
C VAL A 217 -21.50 -2.70 -6.17
N ASP A 218 -20.26 -2.47 -5.77
CA ASP A 218 -19.95 -1.36 -4.88
C ASP A 218 -19.67 -0.08 -5.64
N ILE A 219 -19.95 1.06 -5.01
CA ILE A 219 -19.61 2.37 -5.51
C ILE A 219 -18.64 3.02 -4.54
N SER A 220 -17.40 3.23 -4.99
CA SER A 220 -16.39 3.96 -4.24
C SER A 220 -16.37 5.43 -4.68
N LEU A 221 -16.55 6.32 -3.70
CA LEU A 221 -16.54 7.77 -3.86
C LEU A 221 -15.27 8.33 -3.23
N LEU A 222 -14.41 8.95 -4.02
CA LEU A 222 -13.17 9.57 -3.57
C LEU A 222 -13.18 11.06 -3.85
N CYS A 223 -12.96 11.88 -2.82
CA CYS A 223 -12.85 13.32 -2.95
C CYS A 223 -11.46 13.81 -2.50
N HIS A 224 -10.83 14.65 -3.32
CA HIS A 224 -9.55 15.29 -3.02
C HIS A 224 -9.75 16.70 -2.48
N ASN A 225 -9.08 17.06 -1.38
CA ASN A 225 -9.11 18.41 -0.80
C ASN A 225 -10.52 18.95 -0.48
N GLY A 226 -11.54 18.09 -0.52
CA GLY A 226 -12.92 18.45 -0.20
C GLY A 226 -13.15 18.39 1.30
N ASP A 227 -14.13 19.16 1.76
CA ASP A 227 -14.73 18.93 3.06
C ASP A 227 -15.45 17.57 3.04
N LYS A 228 -15.37 16.84 4.16
CA LYS A 228 -16.12 15.59 4.38
C LYS A 228 -17.62 15.79 4.14
N SER A 229 -18.13 17.03 4.31
CA SER A 229 -19.50 17.41 3.99
C SER A 229 -19.90 17.13 2.53
N ILE A 230 -19.02 17.38 1.55
CA ILE A 230 -19.28 17.16 0.11
C ILE A 230 -19.62 15.69 -0.15
N LEU A 231 -18.84 14.77 0.41
CA LEU A 231 -19.11 13.34 0.30
C LEU A 231 -20.41 12.94 1.01
N ASN A 232 -20.72 13.55 2.16
CA ASN A 232 -21.95 13.24 2.88
C ASN A 232 -23.20 13.75 2.15
N ASP A 233 -23.13 14.89 1.47
CA ASP A 233 -24.20 15.40 0.60
C ASP A 233 -24.38 14.49 -0.62
N ALA A 234 -23.28 14.16 -1.29
CA ALA A 234 -23.24 13.26 -2.43
C ALA A 234 -23.85 11.88 -2.10
N ILE A 235 -23.46 11.28 -0.96
CA ILE A 235 -24.01 10.00 -0.49
C ILE A 235 -25.50 10.09 -0.18
N ARG A 236 -25.99 11.22 0.34
CA ARG A 236 -27.42 11.41 0.60
C ARG A 236 -28.20 11.43 -0.71
N GLU A 237 -27.73 12.15 -1.73
CA GLU A 237 -28.34 12.13 -3.07
C GLU A 237 -28.28 10.73 -3.69
N LEU A 238 -27.13 10.07 -3.63
CA LEU A 238 -26.94 8.74 -4.19
C LEU A 238 -27.84 7.70 -3.51
N SER A 239 -28.00 7.79 -2.20
CA SER A 239 -28.90 6.93 -1.42
C SER A 239 -30.37 7.08 -1.84
N GLN A 240 -30.80 8.28 -2.27
CA GLN A 240 -32.15 8.49 -2.77
C GLN A 240 -32.38 7.86 -4.15
N ILE A 241 -31.32 7.75 -4.96
CA ILE A 241 -31.37 7.11 -6.28
C ILE A 241 -31.40 5.59 -6.14
N LEU A 242 -30.51 5.04 -5.31
CA LEU A 242 -30.29 3.59 -5.21
C LEU A 242 -31.21 2.88 -4.21
N LYS A 243 -31.73 3.60 -3.20
CA LYS A 243 -32.76 3.11 -2.26
C LYS A 243 -32.46 1.69 -1.73
N ASP A 244 -33.34 0.75 -2.02
CA ASP A 244 -33.32 -0.63 -1.52
C ASP A 244 -32.15 -1.46 -2.05
N ASN A 245 -31.41 -0.96 -3.06
CA ASN A 245 -30.19 -1.62 -3.52
C ASN A 245 -29.03 -1.43 -2.55
N ILE A 246 -29.06 -0.44 -1.66
CA ILE A 246 -27.97 -0.21 -0.68
C ILE A 246 -28.20 -1.09 0.55
N TYR A 247 -27.19 -1.88 0.92
CA TYR A 247 -27.21 -2.65 2.15
C TYR A 247 -26.32 -2.09 3.25
N GLY A 248 -25.24 -1.37 2.93
CA GLY A 248 -24.27 -0.89 3.91
C GLY A 248 -23.26 0.11 3.35
N PHE A 249 -22.35 0.56 4.21
CA PHE A 249 -21.29 1.51 3.87
C PHE A 249 -19.93 1.09 4.46
N ASP A 250 -18.86 1.43 3.74
CA ASP A 250 -17.47 1.34 4.17
C ASP A 250 -17.00 -0.06 4.60
N ASP A 251 -17.05 -0.37 5.90
CA ASP A 251 -16.59 -1.64 6.47
C ASP A 251 -17.75 -2.63 6.68
N ASP A 252 -18.99 -2.22 6.37
CA ASP A 252 -20.16 -3.08 6.45
C ASP A 252 -20.05 -4.24 5.47
N THR A 253 -20.25 -5.46 5.98
CA THR A 253 -20.48 -6.65 5.15
C THR A 253 -21.95 -7.05 5.19
N LEU A 254 -22.42 -7.78 4.18
CA LEU A 254 -23.80 -8.27 4.14
C LEU A 254 -24.15 -9.08 5.40
N GLU A 255 -23.21 -9.92 5.87
CA GLU A 255 -23.35 -10.71 7.09
C GLU A 255 -23.48 -9.83 8.33
N SER A 256 -22.64 -8.80 8.45
CA SER A 256 -22.66 -7.89 9.60
C SER A 256 -23.99 -7.13 9.69
N VAL A 257 -24.50 -6.63 8.56
CA VAL A 257 -25.76 -5.89 8.48
C VAL A 257 -26.95 -6.80 8.78
N ILE A 258 -26.95 -8.03 8.25
CA ILE A 258 -28.00 -9.01 8.55
C ILE A 258 -27.97 -9.38 10.04
N ALA A 259 -26.80 -9.67 10.60
CA ALA A 259 -26.65 -10.03 12.01
C ALA A 259 -27.14 -8.91 12.93
N GLU A 260 -26.76 -7.66 12.67
CA GLU A 260 -27.22 -6.50 13.44
C GLU A 260 -28.75 -6.36 13.39
N ARG A 261 -29.36 -6.51 12.20
CA ARG A 261 -30.82 -6.44 12.04
C ARG A 261 -31.53 -7.56 12.82
N LEU A 262 -31.03 -8.79 12.75
CA LEU A 262 -31.60 -9.93 13.47
C LEU A 262 -31.53 -9.71 14.99
N ILE A 263 -30.39 -9.25 15.50
CA ILE A 263 -30.19 -8.93 16.92
C ILE A 263 -31.18 -7.85 17.37
N ASN A 264 -31.25 -6.73 16.62
CA ASN A 264 -32.12 -5.60 16.96
C ASN A 264 -33.62 -5.97 16.97
N HIS A 265 -34.03 -6.92 16.12
CA HIS A 265 -35.41 -7.39 16.04
C HIS A 265 -35.68 -8.65 16.88
N LYS A 266 -34.68 -9.17 17.61
CA LYS A 266 -34.78 -10.42 18.40
C LYS A 266 -35.24 -11.62 17.56
N ILE A 267 -34.79 -11.69 16.31
CA ILE A 267 -35.09 -12.78 15.38
C ILE A 267 -33.95 -13.80 15.43
N THR A 268 -34.29 -15.07 15.56
CA THR A 268 -33.33 -16.18 15.45
C THR A 268 -33.33 -16.73 14.02
N VAL A 269 -32.17 -17.20 13.55
CA VAL A 269 -32.00 -17.80 12.22
C VAL A 269 -31.45 -19.22 12.34
N ALA A 270 -31.81 -20.08 11.39
CA ALA A 270 -31.23 -21.41 11.20
C ALA A 270 -31.04 -21.64 9.68
N THR A 271 -29.98 -22.34 9.29
CA THR A 271 -29.69 -22.69 7.89
C THR A 271 -29.69 -24.21 7.71
N ALA A 272 -30.07 -24.64 6.50
CA ALA A 272 -29.95 -26.02 6.05
C ALA A 272 -29.45 -25.98 4.60
N GLU A 273 -28.25 -26.53 4.38
CA GLU A 273 -27.46 -26.24 3.20
C GLU A 273 -27.09 -27.51 2.44
N SER A 274 -27.09 -27.41 1.11
CA SER A 274 -26.72 -28.50 0.19
C SER A 274 -25.52 -28.08 -0.65
N CYS A 275 -25.73 -27.41 -1.78
CA CYS A 275 -24.66 -27.02 -2.71
C CYS A 275 -23.59 -26.09 -2.08
N THR A 276 -23.96 -25.27 -1.10
CA THR A 276 -23.03 -24.37 -0.41
C THR A 276 -22.12 -25.11 0.57
N GLY A 277 -22.53 -26.26 1.09
CA GLY A 277 -21.71 -27.12 1.93
C GLY A 277 -21.47 -26.64 3.37
N GLY A 278 -22.01 -25.46 3.75
CA GLY A 278 -21.78 -24.80 5.04
C GLY A 278 -20.72 -23.71 4.97
#